data_AF-B5RNI6-F1
#
_entry.id   AF-B5RNI6-F1
#
_cell.length_a   1.000
_cell.length_b   1.000
_cell.length_c   1.000
_cell.angle_alpha   90.00
_cell.angle_beta   90.00
_cell.angle_gamma   90.00
#
_symmetry.space_group_name_H-M   'P 1'
#
loop_
_entity.id
_entity.type
_entity.pdbx_description
1 polymer ?
#
loop_
_entity_poly.entity_id
_entity_poly.type
_entity_poly.pdbx_seq_one_letter_code
_entity_poly.pdbx_strand_id
1 'polypeptide(L)'
;MKRRYLVFRVRKGFLLFFLFIVVISCDLESTKSIDKSKHFGKMKSVKRVETIDKVKHFARVGRFDNVEHFDKVKQDIESSVSFVELSANGKVDVLDWNLPLVKLLSEFGMSSGDKEFIKFILHLESIMTSPNIEISEYNETYTKDEFYNLLKNLGADNIRKLSVFIEVWKAYNEMISYFRVVNPKIKFDDVLFELKSNFCVAVFSYFQFLKRSFNEFVVVKDKDKVFSPNLIVAYIYELSSVSVEILYMRAFDRCYDKLCEDDRDAILCVRDLLLQDMLMDPSVFNFKDYKIYDDYEFYRILGKLGADRMVKVAGIFADLNKKMDLLFDSINAFDGYIAAEKDDKRKENFRNAKSEFLYSFHRDVKLVYFFNIKSVFNSDDIDDIYSSIMKLSTSFSTYMEGLEDRIWYFLKDMGIV
;
A
#
# COMPACT_ATOMS: atom_id res chain seq x y z
N MET A 1 -1.40 41.82 -35.33
CA MET A 1 -1.16 40.36 -35.26
C MET A 1 -0.08 40.09 -34.22
N LYS A 2 -0.44 39.56 -33.04
CA LYS A 2 0.45 38.89 -32.08
C LYS A 2 -0.43 38.03 -31.18
N ARG A 3 -0.64 36.77 -31.55
CA ARG A 3 -1.33 35.78 -30.72
C ARG A 3 -0.36 35.30 -29.65
N ARG A 4 -0.67 35.56 -28.38
CA ARG A 4 -0.04 34.86 -27.25
C ARG A 4 -0.88 33.63 -26.97
N TYR A 5 -0.29 32.45 -27.10
CA TYR A 5 -0.93 31.20 -26.67
C TYR A 5 -0.61 31.01 -25.19
N LEU A 6 -1.65 31.06 -24.35
CA LEU A 6 -1.59 30.55 -22.98
C LEU A 6 -1.86 29.05 -23.07
N VAL A 7 -0.84 28.22 -22.90
CA VAL A 7 -0.97 26.77 -22.90
C VAL A 7 -1.42 26.35 -21.50
N PHE A 8 -2.73 26.13 -21.32
CA PHE A 8 -3.23 25.40 -20.15
C PHE A 8 -3.00 23.90 -20.39
N ARG A 9 -2.11 23.31 -19.60
CA ARG A 9 -1.95 21.86 -19.52
C ARG A 9 -3.08 21.29 -18.66
N VAL A 10 -4.23 21.04 -19.28
CA VAL A 10 -5.38 20.38 -18.62
C VAL A 10 -5.03 18.90 -18.43
N ARG A 11 -4.85 18.48 -17.17
CA ARG A 11 -4.61 17.08 -16.78
C ARG A 11 -5.93 16.32 -16.76
N LYS A 12 -5.96 15.16 -17.41
CA LYS A 12 -7.10 14.26 -17.70
C LYS A 12 -7.87 13.67 -16.47
N GLY A 13 -7.72 14.21 -15.26
CA GLY A 13 -8.29 13.62 -14.04
C GLY A 13 -9.73 14.03 -13.71
N PHE A 14 -10.23 15.15 -14.24
CA PHE A 14 -11.47 15.76 -13.73
C PHE A 14 -12.78 15.27 -14.40
N LEU A 15 -12.67 14.57 -15.54
CA LEU A 15 -13.84 14.20 -16.36
C LEU A 15 -14.42 12.81 -16.03
N LEU A 16 -13.68 11.92 -15.37
CA LEU A 16 -14.17 10.56 -15.08
C LEU A 16 -15.05 10.47 -13.83
N PHE A 17 -14.89 11.37 -12.85
CA PHE A 17 -15.67 11.32 -11.61
C PHE A 17 -17.15 11.70 -11.84
N PHE A 18 -17.40 12.64 -12.75
CA PHE A 18 -18.77 12.96 -13.19
C PHE A 18 -19.37 11.87 -14.06
N LEU A 19 -18.58 11.12 -14.84
CA LEU A 19 -19.11 10.06 -15.69
C LEU A 19 -19.65 8.87 -14.86
N PHE A 20 -19.04 8.55 -13.72
CA PHE A 20 -19.51 7.45 -12.87
C PHE A 20 -20.83 7.76 -12.14
N ILE A 21 -21.05 9.00 -11.73
CA ILE A 21 -22.31 9.43 -11.10
C ILE A 21 -23.44 9.52 -12.14
N VAL A 22 -23.13 9.94 -13.38
CA VAL A 22 -24.11 10.00 -14.48
C VAL A 22 -24.48 8.60 -14.99
N VAL A 23 -23.53 7.65 -15.08
CA VAL A 23 -23.84 6.28 -15.53
C VAL A 23 -24.72 5.53 -14.52
N ILE A 24 -24.54 5.74 -13.21
CA ILE A 24 -25.41 5.14 -12.19
C ILE A 24 -26.81 5.80 -12.16
N SER A 25 -26.91 7.08 -12.55
CA SER A 25 -28.20 7.78 -12.62
C SER A 25 -28.97 7.51 -13.91
N CYS A 26 -28.31 7.05 -14.98
CA CYS A 26 -28.95 6.79 -16.28
C CYS A 26 -29.46 5.36 -16.49
N ASP A 27 -29.20 4.41 -15.58
CA ASP A 27 -29.64 3.01 -15.73
C ASP A 27 -30.91 2.66 -14.91
N LEU A 28 -31.62 3.68 -14.43
CA LEU A 28 -32.89 3.56 -13.71
C LEU A 28 -34.07 4.04 -14.55
N GLU A 29 -34.17 3.59 -15.80
CA GLU A 29 -35.42 3.67 -16.55
C GLU A 29 -35.65 2.44 -17.43
N SER A 30 -36.84 1.86 -17.31
CA SER A 30 -37.43 0.84 -18.17
C SER A 30 -36.97 -0.62 -18.00
N THR A 31 -37.74 -1.42 -17.25
CA THR A 31 -38.75 -2.32 -17.87
C THR A 31 -39.67 -3.01 -16.85
N LYS A 32 -40.94 -3.10 -17.24
CA LYS A 32 -42.07 -3.71 -16.53
C LYS A 32 -41.98 -5.24 -16.47
N SER A 33 -42.48 -5.77 -15.35
CA SER A 33 -43.27 -7.01 -15.16
C SER A 33 -42.77 -8.34 -15.76
N ILE A 34 -42.64 -9.37 -14.90
CA ILE A 34 -43.31 -10.67 -15.04
C ILE A 34 -43.20 -11.48 -13.72
N ASP A 35 -44.26 -12.26 -13.50
CA ASP A 35 -44.76 -12.93 -12.30
C ASP A 35 -44.06 -14.29 -11.98
N LYS A 36 -44.07 -14.65 -10.69
CA LYS A 36 -43.96 -16.00 -10.04
C LYS A 36 -42.97 -17.07 -10.58
N SER A 37 -42.14 -17.61 -9.68
CA SER A 37 -42.42 -18.91 -9.02
C SER A 37 -41.30 -19.38 -8.06
N LYS A 38 -41.73 -20.20 -7.10
CA LYS A 38 -41.01 -20.81 -5.98
C LYS A 38 -39.86 -21.74 -6.44
N HIS A 39 -38.74 -21.75 -5.71
CA HIS A 39 -38.05 -22.94 -5.18
C HIS A 39 -36.71 -22.55 -4.53
N PHE A 40 -36.69 -22.36 -3.19
CA PHE A 40 -35.43 -22.35 -2.43
C PHE A 40 -35.19 -23.75 -1.86
N GLY A 41 -34.38 -24.53 -2.59
CA GLY A 41 -33.79 -25.77 -2.11
C GLY A 41 -32.35 -25.53 -1.67
N LYS A 42 -32.06 -25.83 -0.40
CA LYS A 42 -30.75 -26.18 0.20
C LYS A 42 -29.50 -25.82 -0.62
N MET A 43 -28.73 -24.83 -0.15
CA MET A 43 -27.31 -24.70 -0.51
C MET A 43 -26.44 -25.03 0.70
N LYS A 44 -25.93 -26.27 0.72
CA LYS A 44 -24.77 -26.69 1.53
C LYS A 44 -23.49 -26.32 0.77
N SER A 45 -22.46 -25.94 1.53
CA SER A 45 -21.05 -25.78 1.17
C SER A 45 -20.69 -24.80 0.05
N VAL A 46 -20.22 -23.61 0.43
CA VAL A 46 -19.38 -22.77 -0.45
C VAL A 46 -17.94 -23.21 -0.23
N LYS A 47 -17.40 -23.91 -1.22
CA LYS A 47 -15.95 -24.11 -1.40
C LYS A 47 -15.31 -22.75 -1.73
N ARG A 48 -14.10 -22.56 -1.20
CA ARG A 48 -13.10 -21.55 -1.63
C ARG A 48 -13.25 -21.21 -3.11
N VAL A 49 -13.53 -19.94 -3.41
CA VAL A 49 -13.36 -19.38 -4.74
C VAL A 49 -12.04 -18.63 -4.74
N GLU A 50 -10.99 -19.33 -5.15
CA GLU A 50 -9.84 -18.71 -5.80
C GLU A 50 -10.32 -18.12 -7.14
N THR A 51 -9.72 -16.99 -7.56
CA THR A 51 -9.94 -16.22 -8.81
C THR A 51 -11.00 -15.11 -8.82
N ILE A 52 -10.63 -13.93 -8.29
CA ILE A 52 -11.01 -12.63 -8.89
C ILE A 52 -9.80 -11.68 -8.79
N ASP A 53 -8.79 -11.87 -9.65
CA ASP A 53 -7.59 -11.00 -9.79
C ASP A 53 -7.82 -9.79 -10.73
N LYS A 54 -9.05 -9.29 -10.87
CA LYS A 54 -9.37 -8.29 -11.93
C LYS A 54 -10.14 -7.05 -11.47
N VAL A 55 -9.90 -6.57 -10.25
CA VAL A 55 -10.24 -5.18 -9.88
C VAL A 55 -8.94 -4.42 -9.62
N LYS A 56 -8.16 -4.21 -10.67
CA LYS A 56 -7.05 -3.25 -10.68
C LYS A 56 -7.54 -1.95 -11.31
N HIS A 57 -7.28 -0.84 -10.59
CA HIS A 57 -7.52 0.58 -10.90
C HIS A 57 -8.57 1.26 -10.00
N PHE A 58 -8.24 1.41 -8.71
CA PHE A 58 -8.60 2.64 -8.01
C PHE A 58 -7.55 3.69 -8.37
N ALA A 59 -7.98 4.75 -9.06
CA ALA A 59 -7.13 5.89 -9.32
C ALA A 59 -6.68 6.49 -7.99
N ARG A 60 -5.36 6.71 -7.83
CA ARG A 60 -4.74 7.55 -6.81
C ARG A 60 -5.60 8.81 -6.63
N VAL A 61 -6.28 8.93 -5.49
CA VAL A 61 -7.00 10.16 -5.14
C VAL A 61 -5.96 11.26 -5.02
N GLY A 62 -6.13 12.31 -5.83
CA GLY A 62 -5.29 13.49 -5.78
C GLY A 62 -5.31 14.09 -4.38
N ARG A 63 -4.13 14.52 -3.93
CA ARG A 63 -3.84 15.21 -2.66
C ARG A 63 -5.04 15.96 -2.07
N PHE A 64 -5.33 15.67 -0.80
CA PHE A 64 -6.16 16.50 0.06
C PHE A 64 -5.46 17.86 0.25
N ASP A 65 -5.79 18.85 -0.57
CA ASP A 65 -5.23 20.21 -0.47
C ASP A 65 -5.78 21.03 0.72
N ASN A 66 -6.31 20.39 1.76
CA ASN A 66 -6.75 21.05 3.00
C ASN A 66 -6.04 20.42 4.22
N VAL A 67 -4.78 20.82 4.44
CA VAL A 67 -3.93 20.41 5.57
C VAL A 67 -4.63 20.54 6.93
N GLU A 68 -5.52 21.54 7.08
CA GLU A 68 -6.26 21.80 8.33
C GLU A 68 -7.36 20.78 8.64
N HIS A 69 -7.95 20.14 7.62
CA HIS A 69 -8.90 19.04 7.81
C HIS A 69 -8.16 17.74 8.12
N PHE A 70 -6.96 17.54 7.57
CA PHE A 70 -6.16 16.34 7.85
C PHE A 70 -5.74 16.28 9.32
N ASP A 71 -5.31 17.39 9.92
CA ASP A 71 -4.91 17.41 11.34
C ASP A 71 -6.09 17.19 12.30
N LYS A 72 -7.28 17.73 11.99
CA LYS A 72 -8.50 17.50 12.79
C LYS A 72 -9.02 16.06 12.64
N VAL A 73 -9.04 15.54 11.41
CA VAL A 73 -9.39 14.14 11.14
C VAL A 73 -8.38 13.21 11.81
N LYS A 74 -7.09 13.54 11.76
CA LYS A 74 -6.03 12.83 12.48
C LYS A 74 -6.27 12.86 13.99
N GLN A 75 -6.69 13.99 14.57
CA GLN A 75 -7.04 14.09 15.99
C GLN A 75 -8.25 13.21 16.34
N ASP A 76 -9.28 13.15 15.51
CA ASP A 76 -10.44 12.26 15.71
C ASP A 76 -10.10 10.79 15.51
N ILE A 77 -9.20 10.49 14.58
CA ILE A 77 -8.63 9.16 14.38
C ILE A 77 -7.79 8.78 15.59
N GLU A 78 -6.93 9.65 16.10
CA GLU A 78 -6.14 9.45 17.31
C GLU A 78 -7.04 9.28 18.54
N SER A 79 -8.14 10.03 18.62
CA SER A 79 -9.19 9.89 19.64
C SER A 79 -9.93 8.54 19.51
N SER A 80 -10.30 8.13 18.30
CA SER A 80 -10.92 6.83 18.02
C SER A 80 -9.98 5.66 18.31
N VAL A 81 -8.70 5.85 18.01
CA VAL A 81 -7.62 4.94 18.39
C VAL A 81 -7.53 4.89 19.92
N SER A 82 -7.53 6.01 20.64
CA SER A 82 -7.53 6.01 22.10
C SER A 82 -8.77 5.33 22.72
N PHE A 83 -9.96 5.49 22.11
CA PHE A 83 -11.18 4.80 22.53
C PHE A 83 -11.05 3.27 22.41
N VAL A 84 -10.50 2.79 21.30
CA VAL A 84 -10.24 1.36 21.11
C VAL A 84 -9.05 0.88 21.97
N GLU A 85 -8.11 1.74 22.40
CA GLU A 85 -7.05 1.41 23.40
C GLU A 85 -7.62 1.14 24.79
N LEU A 86 -8.61 1.93 25.22
CA LEU A 86 -9.33 1.71 26.48
C LEU A 86 -10.11 0.39 26.47
N SER A 87 -10.62 -0.01 25.30
CA SER A 87 -11.38 -1.25 25.11
C SER A 87 -10.50 -2.51 25.01
N ALA A 88 -9.31 -2.41 24.40
CA ALA A 88 -8.42 -3.55 24.15
C ALA A 88 -7.51 -3.93 25.34
N ASN A 89 -7.14 -2.98 26.21
CA ASN A 89 -6.18 -3.20 27.28
C ASN A 89 -6.75 -3.88 28.54
N GLY A 90 -8.02 -4.30 28.54
CA GLY A 90 -8.64 -5.06 29.64
C GLY A 90 -8.65 -4.38 31.02
N LYS A 91 -8.15 -3.14 31.12
CA LYS A 91 -8.06 -2.35 32.36
C LYS A 91 -9.30 -1.50 32.63
N VAL A 92 -10.24 -1.49 31.70
CA VAL A 92 -11.60 -1.00 31.93
C VAL A 92 -12.50 -2.17 31.57
N ASP A 93 -13.15 -2.77 32.57
CA ASP A 93 -14.35 -3.56 32.32
C ASP A 93 -15.34 -2.62 31.60
N VAL A 94 -15.40 -2.72 30.27
CA VAL A 94 -16.13 -1.80 29.37
C VAL A 94 -17.65 -2.00 29.51
N LEU A 95 -18.19 -1.60 30.66
CA LEU A 95 -19.62 -1.45 30.88
C LEU A 95 -19.99 -0.12 31.56
N ASP A 96 -19.02 0.65 32.07
CA ASP A 96 -19.34 1.79 32.94
C ASP A 96 -19.48 3.16 32.22
N TRP A 97 -19.18 3.25 30.92
CA TRP A 97 -19.09 4.55 30.23
C TRP A 97 -20.33 4.95 29.43
N ASN A 98 -21.39 4.14 29.43
CA ASN A 98 -22.66 4.47 28.79
C ASN A 98 -23.83 3.63 29.36
N LEU A 99 -23.97 3.64 30.70
CA LEU A 99 -25.04 2.95 31.43
C LEU A 99 -26.44 3.11 30.79
N PRO A 100 -26.87 4.30 30.31
CA PRO A 100 -28.18 4.46 29.67
C PRO A 100 -28.32 3.64 28.38
N LEU A 101 -27.33 3.70 27.49
CA LEU A 101 -27.37 3.01 26.20
C LEU A 101 -27.28 1.49 26.40
N VAL A 102 -26.40 1.02 27.27
CA VAL A 102 -26.29 -0.42 27.60
C VAL A 102 -27.59 -0.93 28.22
N LYS A 103 -28.20 -0.14 29.11
CA LYS A 103 -29.50 -0.46 29.69
C LYS A 103 -30.60 -0.56 28.61
N LEU A 104 -30.67 0.39 27.68
CA LEU A 104 -31.62 0.35 26.56
C LEU A 104 -31.44 -0.90 25.69
N LEU A 105 -30.20 -1.24 25.33
CA LEU A 105 -29.90 -2.45 24.55
C LEU A 105 -30.28 -3.71 25.33
N SER A 106 -30.04 -3.74 26.65
CA SER A 106 -30.50 -4.82 27.53
C SER A 106 -32.03 -4.93 27.59
N GLU A 107 -32.75 -3.80 27.63
CA GLU A 107 -34.22 -3.75 27.55
C GLU A 107 -34.74 -4.32 26.21
N PHE A 108 -33.97 -4.18 25.14
CA PHE A 108 -34.24 -4.80 23.84
C PHE A 108 -33.83 -6.28 23.75
N GLY A 109 -33.42 -6.88 24.87
CA GLY A 109 -32.99 -8.28 24.92
C GLY A 109 -31.65 -8.55 24.23
N MET A 110 -30.89 -7.49 23.92
CA MET A 110 -29.52 -7.59 23.40
C MET A 110 -28.58 -7.71 24.60
N SER A 111 -28.59 -8.90 25.21
CA SER A 111 -27.86 -9.17 26.46
C SER A 111 -26.34 -9.22 26.25
N SER A 112 -25.60 -9.40 27.35
CA SER A 112 -24.14 -9.54 27.40
C SER A 112 -23.55 -10.67 26.53
N GLY A 113 -24.38 -11.51 25.88
CA GLY A 113 -23.96 -12.44 24.83
C GLY A 113 -23.57 -11.75 23.50
N ASP A 114 -24.15 -10.58 23.21
CA ASP A 114 -23.92 -9.81 21.98
C ASP A 114 -22.91 -8.66 22.20
N LYS A 115 -21.79 -8.96 22.88
CA LYS A 115 -20.76 -7.95 23.24
C LYS A 115 -20.27 -7.15 22.03
N GLU A 116 -20.11 -7.81 20.88
CA GLU A 116 -19.64 -7.15 19.65
C GLU A 116 -20.66 -6.18 19.08
N PHE A 117 -21.95 -6.51 19.18
CA PHE A 117 -23.00 -5.60 18.73
C PHE A 117 -23.09 -4.37 19.63
N ILE A 118 -22.98 -4.54 20.96
CA ILE A 118 -22.95 -3.42 21.91
C ILE A 118 -21.76 -2.50 21.62
N LYS A 119 -20.55 -3.07 21.43
CA LYS A 119 -19.36 -2.30 21.04
C LYS A 119 -19.57 -1.54 19.73
N PHE A 120 -20.17 -2.19 18.74
CA PHE A 120 -20.49 -1.54 17.46
C PHE A 120 -21.45 -0.35 17.65
N ILE A 121 -22.52 -0.50 18.44
CA ILE A 121 -23.47 0.60 18.67
C ILE A 121 -22.81 1.77 19.43
N LEU A 122 -21.93 1.49 20.39
CA LEU A 122 -21.13 2.52 21.05
C LEU A 122 -20.18 3.23 20.08
N HIS A 123 -19.56 2.49 19.17
CA HIS A 123 -18.73 3.08 18.13
C HIS A 123 -19.56 3.93 17.16
N LEU A 124 -20.73 3.45 16.77
CA LEU A 124 -21.66 4.20 15.93
C LEU A 124 -22.07 5.52 16.61
N GLU A 125 -22.37 5.51 17.92
CA GLU A 125 -22.62 6.74 18.68
C GLU A 125 -21.45 7.73 18.54
N SER A 126 -20.21 7.27 18.68
CA SER A 126 -19.02 8.13 18.57
C SER A 126 -18.89 8.78 17.19
N ILE A 127 -19.29 8.08 16.13
CA ILE A 127 -19.32 8.60 14.76
C ILE A 127 -20.47 9.61 14.59
N MET A 128 -21.66 9.23 15.05
CA MET A 128 -22.88 10.03 14.87
C MET A 128 -22.84 11.35 15.68
N THR A 129 -22.08 11.37 16.76
CA THR A 129 -21.89 12.55 17.61
C THR A 129 -20.68 13.39 17.23
N SER A 130 -19.87 12.95 16.27
CA SER A 130 -18.71 13.71 15.79
C SER A 130 -19.13 14.75 14.73
N PRO A 131 -18.86 16.05 14.97
CA PRO A 131 -19.14 17.12 14.01
C PRO A 131 -18.13 17.16 12.85
N ASN A 132 -16.97 16.52 13.00
CA ASN A 132 -15.86 16.60 12.05
C ASN A 132 -15.99 15.59 10.89
N ILE A 133 -16.98 14.70 10.97
CA ILE A 133 -17.31 13.75 9.89
C ILE A 133 -18.35 14.43 9.01
N GLU A 134 -17.86 15.22 8.04
CA GLU A 134 -18.70 15.90 7.07
C GLU A 134 -19.09 14.98 5.91
N ILE A 135 -20.36 15.01 5.52
CA ILE A 135 -20.92 14.35 4.35
C ILE A 135 -21.78 15.40 3.63
N SER A 136 -21.56 15.61 2.33
CA SER A 136 -22.29 16.60 1.54
C SER A 136 -23.80 16.39 1.54
N GLU A 137 -24.24 15.15 1.77
CA GLU A 137 -25.64 14.73 1.83
C GLU A 137 -25.86 13.99 3.17
N TYR A 138 -26.85 14.41 3.96
CA TYR A 138 -27.17 13.84 5.30
C TYR A 138 -26.13 14.11 6.40
N ASN A 139 -25.87 15.40 6.64
CA ASN A 139 -24.88 15.89 7.59
C ASN A 139 -25.37 15.97 9.06
N GLU A 140 -26.46 15.30 9.40
CA GLU A 140 -26.98 15.33 10.77
C GLU A 140 -25.92 14.79 11.74
N THR A 141 -25.61 15.62 12.73
CA THR A 141 -24.74 15.30 13.86
C THR A 141 -25.59 15.42 15.11
N TYR A 142 -25.58 14.38 15.93
CA TYR A 142 -26.44 14.29 17.10
C TYR A 142 -25.65 14.56 18.38
N THR A 143 -26.32 15.04 19.41
CA THR A 143 -25.85 14.88 20.78
C THR A 143 -26.04 13.43 21.23
N LYS A 144 -25.37 13.01 22.32
CA LYS A 144 -25.56 11.66 22.89
C LYS A 144 -27.02 11.40 23.28
N ASP A 145 -27.69 12.39 23.86
CA ASP A 145 -29.10 12.28 24.24
C ASP A 145 -30.03 12.16 23.02
N GLU A 146 -29.76 12.91 21.95
CA GLU A 146 -30.49 12.78 20.69
C GLU A 146 -30.28 11.40 20.06
N PHE A 147 -29.04 10.91 19.99
CA PHE A 147 -28.73 9.58 19.49
C PHE A 147 -29.43 8.48 20.30
N TYR A 148 -29.39 8.58 21.63
CA TYR A 148 -30.11 7.67 22.52
C TYR A 148 -31.62 7.67 22.27
N ASN A 149 -32.23 8.85 22.18
CA ASN A 149 -33.66 8.99 21.92
C ASN A 149 -34.03 8.47 20.52
N LEU A 150 -33.16 8.65 19.52
CA LEU A 150 -33.33 8.07 18.18
C LEU A 150 -33.39 6.55 18.23
N LEU A 151 -32.44 5.91 18.92
CA LEU A 151 -32.45 4.46 19.08
C LEU A 151 -33.72 3.98 19.81
N LYS A 152 -34.10 4.66 20.89
CA LYS A 152 -35.34 4.36 21.61
C LYS A 152 -36.58 4.43 20.70
N ASN A 153 -36.65 5.43 19.83
CA ASN A 153 -37.75 5.64 18.89
C ASN A 153 -37.74 4.63 17.72
N LEU A 154 -36.57 4.14 17.30
CA LEU A 154 -36.46 3.09 16.28
C LEU A 154 -37.01 1.75 16.77
N GLY A 155 -36.80 1.45 18.06
CA GLY A 155 -37.21 0.20 18.69
C GLY A 155 -36.29 -0.99 18.38
N ALA A 156 -36.44 -2.05 19.18
CA ALA A 156 -35.55 -3.22 19.19
C ALA A 156 -35.33 -3.85 17.79
N ASP A 157 -36.41 -4.09 17.04
CA ASP A 157 -36.33 -4.82 15.76
C ASP A 157 -35.57 -4.06 14.69
N ASN A 158 -35.67 -2.72 14.67
CA ASN A 158 -34.94 -1.90 13.72
C ASN A 158 -33.46 -1.77 14.12
N ILE A 159 -33.17 -1.68 15.41
CA ILE A 159 -31.78 -1.70 15.89
C ILE A 159 -31.10 -3.02 15.53
N ARG A 160 -31.78 -4.16 15.67
CA ARG A 160 -31.21 -5.47 15.27
C ARG A 160 -30.77 -5.52 13.80
N LYS A 161 -31.40 -4.76 12.90
CA LYS A 161 -31.00 -4.71 11.48
C LYS A 161 -29.62 -4.08 11.28
N LEU A 162 -29.16 -3.25 12.21
CA LEU A 162 -27.81 -2.68 12.18
C LEU A 162 -26.71 -3.73 12.41
N SER A 163 -27.07 -4.95 12.84
CA SER A 163 -26.12 -6.05 13.00
C SER A 163 -25.39 -6.43 11.71
N VAL A 164 -25.94 -6.08 10.54
CA VAL A 164 -25.27 -6.28 9.25
C VAL A 164 -23.91 -5.56 9.14
N PHE A 165 -23.71 -4.50 9.90
CA PHE A 165 -22.45 -3.73 9.92
C PHE A 165 -21.38 -4.30 10.85
N ILE A 166 -21.70 -5.33 11.65
CA ILE A 166 -20.73 -5.93 12.59
C ILE A 166 -19.48 -6.42 11.86
N GLU A 167 -19.61 -7.01 10.67
CA GLU A 167 -18.45 -7.51 9.93
C GLU A 167 -17.55 -6.38 9.41
N VAL A 168 -18.12 -5.24 9.00
CA VAL A 168 -17.34 -4.04 8.63
C VAL A 168 -16.62 -3.47 9.85
N TRP A 169 -17.31 -3.42 11.00
CA TRP A 169 -16.73 -3.00 12.27
C TRP A 169 -15.56 -3.90 12.73
N LYS A 170 -15.67 -5.22 12.55
CA LYS A 170 -14.57 -6.15 12.81
C LYS A 170 -13.36 -5.87 11.92
N ALA A 171 -13.59 -5.67 10.62
CA ALA A 171 -12.51 -5.32 9.68
C ALA A 171 -11.83 -3.99 10.04
N TYR A 172 -12.60 -2.98 10.45
CA TYR A 172 -12.08 -1.72 10.98
C TYR A 172 -11.20 -1.97 12.22
N ASN A 173 -11.70 -2.71 13.21
CA ASN A 173 -10.95 -2.99 14.44
C ASN A 173 -9.65 -3.73 14.18
N GLU A 174 -9.67 -4.71 13.28
CA GLU A 174 -8.48 -5.44 12.86
C GLU A 174 -7.44 -4.49 12.26
N MET A 175 -7.85 -3.64 11.30
CA MET A 175 -7.00 -2.62 10.69
C MET A 175 -6.36 -1.69 11.73
N ILE A 176 -7.18 -1.13 12.63
CA ILE A 176 -6.71 -0.27 13.73
C ILE A 176 -5.68 -1.02 14.58
N SER A 177 -5.95 -2.28 14.93
CA SER A 177 -5.07 -3.08 15.77
C SER A 177 -3.70 -3.31 15.13
N TYR A 178 -3.66 -3.58 13.82
CA TYR A 178 -2.40 -3.74 13.09
C TYR A 178 -1.65 -2.42 12.98
N PHE A 179 -2.35 -1.34 12.64
CA PHE A 179 -1.72 -0.03 12.49
C PHE A 179 -0.99 0.39 13.77
N ARG A 180 -1.60 0.19 14.95
CA ARG A 180 -0.95 0.48 16.24
C ARG A 180 0.36 -0.23 16.46
N VAL A 181 0.42 -1.50 16.10
CA VAL A 181 1.60 -2.34 16.34
C VAL A 181 2.75 -1.97 15.40
N VAL A 182 2.43 -1.44 14.22
CA VAL A 182 3.37 -1.20 13.11
C VAL A 182 3.82 0.26 13.04
N ASN A 183 2.91 1.22 13.23
CA ASN A 183 3.18 2.65 13.19
C ASN A 183 4.45 3.08 13.98
N PRO A 184 4.73 2.61 15.20
CA PRO A 184 5.94 3.01 15.94
C PRO A 184 7.24 2.34 15.46
N LYS A 185 7.19 1.45 14.46
CA LYS A 185 8.34 0.61 14.05
C LYS A 185 8.86 0.89 12.64
N ILE A 186 8.07 1.52 11.79
CA ILE A 186 8.50 1.86 10.43
C ILE A 186 9.58 2.93 10.50
N LYS A 187 10.76 2.60 9.95
CA LYS A 187 11.97 3.44 10.05
C LYS A 187 12.05 4.56 9.02
N PHE A 188 11.25 4.48 7.95
CA PHE A 188 11.33 5.38 6.81
C PHE A 188 10.15 6.34 6.81
N ASP A 189 10.45 7.63 6.97
CA ASP A 189 9.44 8.67 7.18
C ASP A 189 8.45 8.78 6.02
N ASP A 190 8.94 8.69 4.77
CA ASP A 190 8.08 8.76 3.58
C ASP A 190 7.13 7.55 3.47
N VAL A 191 7.62 6.35 3.79
CA VAL A 191 6.80 5.13 3.83
C VAL A 191 5.75 5.23 4.93
N LEU A 192 6.14 5.73 6.10
CA LEU A 192 5.25 5.94 7.23
C LEU A 192 4.18 6.99 6.92
N PHE A 193 4.56 8.08 6.24
CA PHE A 193 3.65 9.13 5.83
C PHE A 193 2.58 8.61 4.86
N GLU A 194 2.99 7.89 3.81
CA GLU A 194 2.04 7.33 2.83
C GLU A 194 1.13 6.27 3.47
N LEU A 195 1.67 5.41 4.36
CA LEU A 195 0.85 4.46 5.11
C LEU A 195 -0.19 5.16 5.98
N LYS A 196 0.21 6.22 6.70
CA LYS A 196 -0.70 7.06 7.50
C LYS A 196 -1.78 7.68 6.63
N SER A 197 -1.41 8.21 5.47
CA SER A 197 -2.35 8.80 4.51
C SER A 197 -3.41 7.77 4.08
N ASN A 198 -3.00 6.59 3.60
CA ASN A 198 -3.90 5.53 3.16
C ASN A 198 -4.82 5.03 4.30
N PHE A 199 -4.25 4.86 5.49
CA PHE A 199 -5.00 4.50 6.68
C PHE A 199 -6.05 5.56 7.04
N CYS A 200 -5.69 6.84 7.04
CA CYS A 200 -6.62 7.92 7.34
C CYS A 200 -7.77 7.98 6.33
N VAL A 201 -7.47 7.80 5.04
CA VAL A 201 -8.50 7.76 3.98
C VAL A 201 -9.48 6.63 4.24
N ALA A 202 -9.00 5.40 4.50
CA ALA A 202 -9.88 4.25 4.74
C ALA A 202 -10.74 4.43 6.00
N VAL A 203 -10.18 4.96 7.09
CA VAL A 203 -10.94 5.26 8.31
C VAL A 203 -12.03 6.30 8.04
N PHE A 204 -11.68 7.37 7.34
CA PHE A 204 -12.64 8.43 7.05
C PHE A 204 -13.76 7.96 6.11
N SER A 205 -13.44 7.19 5.07
CA SER A 205 -14.41 6.55 4.18
C SER A 205 -15.38 5.67 4.97
N TYR A 206 -14.88 4.85 5.89
CA TYR A 206 -15.71 4.00 6.75
C TYR A 206 -16.65 4.82 7.65
N PHE A 207 -16.16 5.91 8.24
CA PHE A 207 -16.96 6.78 9.09
C PHE A 207 -18.08 7.47 8.32
N GLN A 208 -17.77 8.01 7.14
CA GLN A 208 -18.77 8.60 6.26
C GLN A 208 -19.81 7.57 5.83
N PHE A 209 -19.39 6.35 5.52
CA PHE A 209 -20.27 5.24 5.17
C PHE A 209 -21.27 4.91 6.28
N LEU A 210 -20.81 4.75 7.51
CA LEU A 210 -21.69 4.47 8.63
C LEU A 210 -22.65 5.62 8.91
N LYS A 211 -22.15 6.86 8.95
CA LYS A 211 -22.96 8.04 9.23
C LYS A 211 -24.03 8.26 8.16
N ARG A 212 -23.68 8.13 6.88
CA ARG A 212 -24.64 8.16 5.77
C ARG A 212 -25.68 7.05 5.90
N SER A 213 -25.22 5.81 6.06
CA SER A 213 -26.12 4.63 6.09
C SER A 213 -27.11 4.71 7.24
N PHE A 214 -26.66 5.17 8.42
CA PHE A 214 -27.51 5.36 9.59
C PHE A 214 -28.49 6.51 9.38
N ASN A 215 -28.03 7.69 8.94
CA ASN A 215 -28.90 8.85 8.72
C ASN A 215 -29.98 8.53 7.68
N GLU A 216 -29.64 7.89 6.57
CA GLU A 216 -30.64 7.50 5.59
C GLU A 216 -31.61 6.44 6.16
N PHE A 217 -31.16 5.53 7.03
CA PHE A 217 -32.04 4.56 7.69
C PHE A 217 -33.05 5.25 8.62
N VAL A 218 -32.60 6.26 9.37
CA VAL A 218 -33.44 7.07 10.26
C VAL A 218 -34.42 7.96 9.47
N VAL A 219 -33.94 8.66 8.44
CA VAL A 219 -34.73 9.63 7.66
C VAL A 219 -35.83 8.95 6.85
N VAL A 220 -35.49 7.88 6.14
CA VAL A 220 -36.46 7.20 5.27
C VAL A 220 -37.52 6.47 6.12
N LYS A 221 -37.20 6.12 7.38
CA LYS A 221 -38.04 5.31 8.30
C LYS A 221 -38.58 4.04 7.63
N ASP A 222 -37.94 3.61 6.56
CA ASP A 222 -38.36 2.44 5.79
C ASP A 222 -37.92 1.21 6.56
N LYS A 223 -38.91 0.54 7.16
CA LYS A 223 -38.73 -0.67 7.94
C LYS A 223 -38.30 -1.84 7.04
N ASP A 224 -38.44 -1.74 5.73
CA ASP A 224 -37.99 -2.74 4.76
C ASP A 224 -36.67 -2.35 4.09
N LYS A 225 -36.05 -1.22 4.49
CA LYS A 225 -34.76 -0.79 3.94
C LYS A 225 -33.71 -1.87 4.15
N VAL A 226 -33.27 -2.45 3.04
CA VAL A 226 -32.17 -3.42 3.02
C VAL A 226 -30.88 -2.65 2.79
N PHE A 227 -29.95 -2.74 3.74
CA PHE A 227 -28.59 -2.25 3.52
C PHE A 227 -27.95 -3.04 2.38
N SER A 228 -27.40 -2.35 1.39
CA SER A 228 -26.79 -3.00 0.21
C SER A 228 -25.66 -3.94 0.64
N PRO A 229 -25.80 -5.27 0.48
CA PRO A 229 -24.76 -6.22 0.88
C PRO A 229 -23.47 -6.00 0.09
N ASN A 230 -23.59 -5.61 -1.18
CA ASN A 230 -22.44 -5.33 -2.04
C ASN A 230 -21.61 -4.14 -1.52
N LEU A 231 -22.28 -3.12 -0.99
CA LEU A 231 -21.59 -1.95 -0.43
C LEU A 231 -20.85 -2.32 0.86
N ILE A 232 -21.48 -3.10 1.74
CA ILE A 232 -20.87 -3.63 2.96
C ILE A 232 -19.61 -4.44 2.62
N VAL A 233 -19.70 -5.36 1.65
CA VAL A 233 -18.56 -6.17 1.20
C VAL A 233 -17.44 -5.30 0.63
N ALA A 234 -17.77 -4.24 -0.13
CA ALA A 234 -16.78 -3.31 -0.67
C ALA A 234 -15.98 -2.61 0.45
N TYR A 235 -16.64 -2.12 1.51
CA TYR A 235 -15.95 -1.49 2.64
C TYR A 235 -15.12 -2.49 3.47
N ILE A 236 -15.59 -3.73 3.64
CA ILE A 236 -14.79 -4.79 4.26
C ILE A 236 -13.50 -5.00 3.45
N TYR A 237 -13.62 -5.08 2.13
CA TYR A 237 -12.47 -5.26 1.24
C TYR A 237 -11.48 -4.09 1.33
N GLU A 238 -11.96 -2.85 1.33
CA GLU A 238 -11.13 -1.65 1.47
C GLU A 238 -10.33 -1.67 2.79
N LEU A 239 -11.00 -1.86 3.92
CA LEU A 239 -10.35 -1.94 5.25
C LEU A 239 -9.37 -3.11 5.34
N SER A 240 -9.74 -4.26 4.77
CA SER A 240 -8.88 -5.44 4.73
C SER A 240 -7.65 -5.22 3.84
N SER A 241 -7.78 -4.48 2.74
CA SER A 241 -6.66 -4.17 1.85
C SER A 241 -5.58 -3.34 2.55
N VAL A 242 -5.99 -2.31 3.31
CA VAL A 242 -5.06 -1.50 4.12
C VAL A 242 -4.45 -2.33 5.24
N SER A 243 -5.22 -3.21 5.89
CA SER A 243 -4.72 -4.16 6.89
C SER A 243 -3.60 -5.04 6.32
N VAL A 244 -3.80 -5.56 5.12
CA VAL A 244 -2.81 -6.36 4.40
C VAL A 244 -1.56 -5.54 4.05
N GLU A 245 -1.70 -4.28 3.63
CA GLU A 245 -0.56 -3.39 3.40
C GLU A 245 0.25 -3.13 4.68
N ILE A 246 -0.42 -2.87 5.81
CA ILE A 246 0.23 -2.72 7.13
C ILE A 246 1.04 -3.98 7.48
N LEU A 247 0.49 -5.17 7.22
CA LEU A 247 1.17 -6.44 7.47
C LEU A 247 2.40 -6.62 6.58
N TYR A 248 2.36 -6.18 5.32
CA TYR A 248 3.54 -6.20 4.44
C TYR A 248 4.65 -5.27 4.95
N MET A 249 4.32 -4.05 5.37
CA MET A 249 5.32 -3.13 5.95
C MET A 249 5.98 -3.74 7.19
N ARG A 250 5.17 -4.34 8.07
CA ARG A 250 5.67 -5.07 9.25
C ARG A 250 6.57 -6.24 8.88
N ALA A 251 6.23 -6.97 7.83
CA ALA A 251 7.01 -8.09 7.35
C ALA A 251 8.38 -7.60 6.86
N PHE A 252 8.41 -6.54 6.05
CA PHE A 252 9.64 -5.91 5.58
C PHE A 252 10.56 -5.54 6.75
N ASP A 253 10.09 -4.71 7.69
CA ASP A 253 10.92 -4.22 8.81
C ASP A 253 11.50 -5.37 9.63
N ARG A 254 10.67 -6.37 9.97
CA ARG A 254 11.10 -7.54 10.73
C ARG A 254 12.17 -8.36 10.04
N CYS A 255 12.16 -8.39 8.72
CA CYS A 255 13.13 -9.14 7.93
C CYS A 255 14.39 -8.31 7.77
N TYR A 256 14.24 -7.04 7.40
CA TYR A 256 15.33 -6.08 7.26
C TYR A 256 16.19 -5.98 8.53
N ASP A 257 15.57 -5.96 9.72
CA ASP A 257 16.28 -5.90 11.00
C ASP A 257 17.12 -7.14 11.32
N LYS A 258 16.85 -8.27 10.66
CA LYS A 258 17.58 -9.53 10.85
C LYS A 258 18.67 -9.74 9.80
N LEU A 259 18.70 -8.94 8.75
CA LEU A 259 19.72 -9.02 7.71
C LEU A 259 21.08 -8.55 8.27
N CYS A 260 22.17 -9.10 7.73
CA CYS A 260 23.50 -8.57 7.99
C CYS A 260 23.64 -7.15 7.39
N GLU A 261 24.76 -6.49 7.65
CA GLU A 261 25.01 -5.14 7.14
C GLU A 261 25.07 -5.12 5.61
N ASP A 262 25.86 -6.01 5.00
CA ASP A 262 26.00 -6.15 3.55
C ASP A 262 24.64 -6.37 2.84
N ASP A 263 23.79 -7.24 3.38
CA ASP A 263 22.46 -7.52 2.84
C ASP A 263 21.54 -6.28 2.91
N ARG A 264 21.63 -5.49 3.99
CA ARG A 264 20.85 -4.26 4.16
C ARG A 264 21.29 -3.20 3.17
N ASP A 265 22.59 -3.01 3.03
CA ASP A 265 23.16 -2.04 2.10
C ASP A 265 22.84 -2.42 0.65
N ALA A 266 22.83 -3.72 0.33
CA ALA A 266 22.43 -4.19 -0.99
C ALA A 266 20.96 -3.87 -1.31
N ILE A 267 20.05 -4.05 -0.34
CA ILE A 267 18.64 -3.69 -0.49
C ILE A 267 18.47 -2.17 -0.69
N LEU A 268 19.20 -1.34 0.06
CA LEU A 268 19.18 0.11 -0.11
C LEU A 268 19.76 0.55 -1.45
N CYS A 269 20.82 -0.11 -1.93
CA CYS A 269 21.37 0.14 -3.25
C CYS A 269 20.32 -0.12 -4.35
N VAL A 270 19.63 -1.27 -4.29
CA VAL A 270 18.56 -1.60 -5.24
C VAL A 270 17.41 -0.60 -5.16
N ARG A 271 17.01 -0.21 -3.94
CA ARG A 271 16.01 0.85 -3.73
C ARG A 271 16.41 2.11 -4.50
N ASP A 272 17.60 2.63 -4.25
CA ASP A 272 18.07 3.88 -4.85
C ASP A 272 18.12 3.79 -6.39
N LEU A 273 18.49 2.64 -6.96
CA LEU A 273 18.44 2.41 -8.41
C LEU A 273 17.00 2.43 -8.95
N LEU A 274 16.03 1.89 -8.22
CA LEU A 274 14.63 1.87 -8.65
C LEU A 274 13.98 3.26 -8.58
N LEU A 275 14.35 4.09 -7.60
CA LEU A 275 13.86 5.47 -7.47
C LEU A 275 14.51 6.44 -8.46
N GLN A 276 15.70 6.15 -8.96
CA GLN A 276 16.39 7.02 -9.91
C GLN A 276 15.60 7.16 -11.23
N ASP A 277 15.15 8.39 -11.50
CA ASP A 277 14.70 8.80 -12.82
C ASP A 277 15.93 9.15 -13.67
N MET A 278 16.28 8.30 -14.63
CA MET A 278 17.43 8.58 -15.47
C MET A 278 17.06 9.68 -16.48
N LEU A 279 17.72 10.83 -16.39
CA LEU A 279 17.85 11.81 -17.48
C LEU A 279 18.77 11.30 -18.61
N MET A 280 18.77 10.00 -18.90
CA MET A 280 19.55 9.45 -20.01
C MET A 280 18.73 9.51 -21.30
N ASP A 281 19.39 9.84 -22.40
CA ASP A 281 18.78 9.99 -23.72
C ASP A 281 17.95 8.74 -24.07
N PRO A 282 16.62 8.87 -24.20
CA PRO A 282 15.70 7.78 -24.50
C PRO A 282 16.01 7.05 -25.82
N SER A 283 16.91 7.57 -26.66
CA SER A 283 17.28 7.01 -27.95
C SER A 283 18.31 5.88 -27.90
N VAL A 284 19.06 5.72 -26.79
CA VAL A 284 20.15 4.73 -26.71
C VAL A 284 19.64 3.32 -26.41
N PHE A 285 18.52 3.20 -25.70
CA PHE A 285 17.80 1.93 -25.57
C PHE A 285 16.29 2.23 -25.60
N ASN A 286 15.46 1.29 -26.03
CA ASN A 286 14.03 1.55 -26.27
C ASN A 286 13.26 1.67 -24.93
N PHE A 287 13.30 2.83 -24.28
CA PHE A 287 13.06 3.02 -22.84
C PHE A 287 11.62 3.34 -22.39
N LYS A 288 10.62 3.29 -23.26
CA LYS A 288 9.36 4.00 -22.99
C LYS A 288 8.48 3.46 -21.86
N ASP A 289 8.79 2.32 -21.23
CA ASP A 289 7.78 1.58 -20.47
C ASP A 289 8.21 1.08 -19.06
N TYR A 290 9.33 1.55 -18.50
CA TYR A 290 9.70 1.16 -17.13
C TYR A 290 9.01 1.99 -16.07
N LYS A 291 8.39 1.32 -15.10
CA LYS A 291 7.78 1.96 -13.93
C LYS A 291 8.84 2.63 -13.06
N ILE A 292 8.57 3.87 -12.66
CA ILE A 292 9.31 4.55 -11.58
C ILE A 292 8.65 4.16 -10.27
N TYR A 293 9.46 3.65 -9.36
CA TYR A 293 9.03 3.24 -8.03
C TYR A 293 9.15 4.40 -7.05
N ASP A 294 8.22 4.47 -6.10
CA ASP A 294 8.41 5.23 -4.86
C ASP A 294 8.82 4.29 -3.71
N ASP A 295 9.29 4.88 -2.61
CA ASP A 295 9.71 4.11 -1.44
C ASP A 295 8.58 3.22 -0.92
N TYR A 296 7.34 3.72 -0.91
CA TYR A 296 6.20 2.96 -0.40
C TYR A 296 5.94 1.68 -1.20
N GLU A 297 5.98 1.76 -2.54
CA GLU A 297 5.80 0.62 -3.42
C GLU A 297 6.93 -0.40 -3.29
N PHE A 298 8.18 0.06 -3.18
CA PHE A 298 9.34 -0.81 -2.98
C PHE A 298 9.21 -1.63 -1.68
N TYR A 299 8.86 -0.96 -0.57
CA TYR A 299 8.69 -1.61 0.74
C TYR A 299 7.57 -2.62 0.71
N ARG A 300 6.44 -2.24 0.08
CA ARG A 300 5.29 -3.13 -0.06
C ARG A 300 5.65 -4.40 -0.84
N ILE A 301 6.40 -4.28 -1.94
CA ILE A 301 6.80 -5.43 -2.76
C ILE A 301 7.70 -6.38 -1.96
N LEU A 302 8.74 -5.86 -1.32
CA LEU A 302 9.64 -6.72 -0.54
C LEU A 302 8.94 -7.31 0.70
N GLY A 303 8.04 -6.57 1.33
CA GLY A 303 7.18 -7.07 2.40
C GLY A 303 6.27 -8.23 1.96
N LYS A 304 5.73 -8.16 0.73
CA LYS A 304 4.91 -9.23 0.13
C LYS A 304 5.68 -10.54 -0.08
N LEU A 305 7.00 -10.49 -0.29
CA LEU A 305 7.82 -11.70 -0.42
C LEU A 305 7.81 -12.54 0.86
N GLY A 306 7.65 -11.89 2.02
CA GLY A 306 7.81 -12.52 3.32
C GLY A 306 9.28 -12.87 3.64
N ALA A 307 9.50 -13.41 4.83
CA ALA A 307 10.84 -13.54 5.41
C ALA A 307 11.79 -14.42 4.59
N ASP A 308 11.38 -15.64 4.27
CA ASP A 308 12.26 -16.63 3.64
C ASP A 308 12.71 -16.20 2.24
N ARG A 309 11.83 -15.55 1.48
CA ARG A 309 12.14 -15.05 0.13
C ARG A 309 12.94 -13.76 0.20
N MET A 310 12.64 -12.85 1.13
CA MET A 310 13.37 -11.59 1.28
C MET A 310 14.84 -11.81 1.64
N VAL A 311 15.16 -12.76 2.53
CA VAL A 311 16.55 -13.10 2.87
C VAL A 311 17.31 -13.59 1.64
N LYS A 312 16.70 -14.46 0.83
CA LYS A 312 17.32 -14.95 -0.41
C LYS A 312 17.53 -13.83 -1.43
N VAL A 313 16.55 -12.94 -1.58
CA VAL A 313 16.63 -11.78 -2.47
C VAL A 313 17.76 -10.85 -2.03
N ALA A 314 17.87 -10.55 -0.72
CA ALA A 314 18.92 -9.72 -0.18
C ALA A 314 20.32 -10.31 -0.45
N GLY A 315 20.50 -11.62 -0.18
CA GLY A 315 21.77 -12.29 -0.45
C GLY A 315 22.17 -12.28 -1.94
N ILE A 316 21.21 -12.41 -2.86
CA ILE A 316 21.50 -12.29 -4.30
C ILE A 316 22.00 -10.89 -4.65
N PHE A 317 21.35 -9.85 -4.13
CA PHE A 317 21.79 -8.47 -4.37
C PHE A 317 23.16 -8.21 -3.73
N ALA A 318 23.40 -8.71 -2.52
CA ALA A 318 24.69 -8.57 -1.84
C ALA A 318 25.82 -9.25 -2.62
N ASP A 319 25.60 -10.48 -3.09
CA ASP A 319 26.58 -11.21 -3.91
C ASP A 319 26.90 -10.47 -5.23
N LEU A 320 25.88 -9.93 -5.89
CA LEU A 320 26.06 -9.17 -7.14
C LEU A 320 26.81 -7.86 -6.90
N ASN A 321 26.45 -7.12 -5.85
CA ASN A 321 27.12 -5.88 -5.47
C ASN A 321 28.60 -6.15 -5.14
N LYS A 322 28.88 -7.18 -4.34
CA LYS A 322 30.25 -7.58 -3.99
C LYS A 322 31.08 -7.93 -5.22
N LYS A 323 30.52 -8.66 -6.20
CA LYS A 323 31.22 -8.96 -7.45
C LYS A 323 31.52 -7.69 -8.25
N MET A 324 30.58 -6.75 -8.32
CA MET A 324 30.80 -5.46 -8.99
C MET A 324 31.89 -4.63 -8.30
N ASP A 325 31.91 -4.60 -6.97
CA ASP A 325 32.91 -3.86 -6.20
C ASP A 325 34.31 -4.46 -6.41
N LEU A 326 34.45 -5.79 -6.34
CA LEU A 326 35.72 -6.46 -6.62
C LEU A 326 36.24 -6.18 -8.04
N LEU A 327 35.34 -6.14 -9.03
CA LEU A 327 35.70 -5.81 -10.40
C LEU A 327 36.14 -4.35 -10.53
N PHE A 328 35.44 -3.44 -9.86
CA PHE A 328 35.81 -2.02 -9.82
C PHE A 328 37.17 -1.79 -9.14
N ASP A 329 37.42 -2.48 -8.02
CA ASP A 329 38.69 -2.45 -7.30
C ASP A 329 39.84 -3.00 -8.16
N SER A 330 39.59 -4.07 -8.93
CA SER A 330 40.56 -4.63 -9.87
C SER A 330 40.95 -3.63 -10.96
N ILE A 331 40.00 -2.81 -11.43
CA ILE A 331 40.28 -1.71 -12.36
C ILE A 331 41.06 -0.58 -11.66
N ASN A 332 40.72 -0.25 -10.41
CA ASN A 332 41.43 0.79 -9.66
C ASN A 332 42.86 0.38 -9.27
N ALA A 333 43.15 -0.91 -9.14
CA ALA A 333 44.50 -1.41 -8.91
C ALA A 333 45.50 -0.98 -10.01
N PHE A 334 45.03 -0.60 -11.19
CA PHE A 334 45.87 -0.02 -12.25
C PHE A 334 46.59 1.26 -11.81
N ASP A 335 46.08 2.01 -10.84
CA ASP A 335 46.81 3.17 -10.29
C ASP A 335 48.15 2.74 -9.67
N GLY A 336 48.18 1.59 -9.01
CA GLY A 336 49.41 0.99 -8.48
C GLY A 336 50.39 0.61 -9.58
N TYR A 337 49.91 -0.04 -10.65
CA TYR A 337 50.75 -0.40 -11.81
C TYR A 337 51.30 0.84 -12.52
N ILE A 338 50.48 1.89 -12.71
CA ILE A 338 50.88 3.17 -13.31
C ILE A 338 51.95 3.87 -12.46
N ALA A 339 51.82 3.82 -11.13
CA ALA A 339 52.77 4.45 -10.22
C ALA A 339 54.12 3.71 -10.20
N ALA A 340 54.09 2.38 -10.25
CA ALA A 340 55.30 1.54 -10.19
C ALA A 340 56.06 1.45 -11.52
N GLU A 341 55.39 1.65 -12.66
CA GLU A 341 56.00 1.54 -13.99
C GLU A 341 56.96 2.71 -14.29
N LYS A 342 58.16 2.35 -14.78
CA LYS A 342 59.25 3.29 -15.13
C LYS A 342 59.32 3.58 -16.62
N ASP A 343 58.86 2.67 -17.46
CA ASP A 343 58.82 2.87 -18.90
C ASP A 343 57.58 3.70 -19.28
N ASP A 344 57.80 4.89 -19.86
CA ASP A 344 56.73 5.85 -20.17
C ASP A 344 55.70 5.26 -21.14
N LYS A 345 56.12 4.41 -22.08
CA LYS A 345 55.22 3.78 -23.05
C LYS A 345 54.33 2.74 -22.38
N ARG A 346 54.89 1.87 -21.53
CA ARG A 346 54.11 0.90 -20.73
C ARG A 346 53.16 1.60 -19.76
N LYS A 347 53.62 2.69 -19.13
CA LYS A 347 52.79 3.51 -18.24
C LYS A 347 51.57 4.08 -18.95
N GLU A 348 51.75 4.57 -20.17
CA GLU A 348 50.66 5.05 -21.01
C GLU A 348 49.70 3.93 -21.42
N ASN A 349 50.22 2.73 -21.72
CA ASN A 349 49.37 1.56 -21.97
C ASN A 349 48.48 1.23 -20.77
N PHE A 350 48.99 1.26 -19.54
CA PHE A 350 48.18 1.05 -18.33
C PHE A 350 47.09 2.12 -18.15
N ARG A 351 47.38 3.40 -18.43
CA ARG A 351 46.38 4.48 -18.36
C ARG A 351 45.26 4.30 -19.38
N ASN A 352 45.62 3.94 -20.61
CA ASN A 352 44.66 3.69 -21.68
C ASN A 352 43.78 2.48 -21.34
N ALA A 353 44.38 1.39 -20.87
CA ALA A 353 43.65 0.20 -20.43
C ALA A 353 42.70 0.50 -19.25
N LYS A 354 43.16 1.22 -18.21
CA LYS A 354 42.29 1.63 -17.09
C LYS A 354 41.09 2.44 -17.60
N SER A 355 41.32 3.39 -18.50
CA SER A 355 40.25 4.24 -19.05
C SER A 355 39.24 3.42 -19.86
N GLU A 356 39.72 2.47 -20.67
CA GLU A 356 38.88 1.55 -21.44
C GLU A 356 38.06 0.62 -20.53
N PHE A 357 38.68 0.05 -19.49
CA PHE A 357 38.01 -0.83 -18.54
C PHE A 357 37.00 -0.08 -17.68
N LEU A 358 37.29 1.14 -17.24
CA LEU A 358 36.31 1.99 -16.54
C LEU A 358 35.11 2.31 -17.45
N TYR A 359 35.35 2.64 -18.72
CA TYR A 359 34.27 2.87 -19.68
C TYR A 359 33.41 1.60 -19.86
N SER A 360 34.05 0.44 -20.03
CA SER A 360 33.38 -0.85 -20.17
C SER A 360 32.61 -1.23 -18.90
N PHE A 361 33.18 -0.99 -17.72
CA PHE A 361 32.51 -1.24 -16.44
C PHE A 361 31.23 -0.40 -16.30
N HIS A 362 31.30 0.90 -16.58
CA HIS A 362 30.12 1.75 -16.48
C HIS A 362 29.05 1.39 -17.52
N ARG A 363 29.44 1.14 -18.76
CA ARG A 363 28.52 0.89 -19.88
C ARG A 363 27.97 -0.53 -19.91
N ASP A 364 28.81 -1.53 -19.74
CA ASP A 364 28.48 -2.93 -20.01
C ASP A 364 28.14 -3.71 -18.73
N VAL A 365 28.59 -3.24 -17.57
CA VAL A 365 28.30 -3.86 -16.27
C VAL A 365 27.26 -3.04 -15.50
N LYS A 366 27.60 -1.83 -15.04
CA LYS A 366 26.74 -1.05 -14.14
C LYS A 366 25.40 -0.67 -14.78
N LEU A 367 25.42 -0.23 -16.04
CA LEU A 367 24.22 0.15 -16.75
C LEU A 367 23.31 -1.06 -17.05
N VAL A 368 23.89 -2.21 -17.41
CA VAL A 368 23.14 -3.46 -17.62
C VAL A 368 22.53 -3.96 -16.31
N TYR A 369 23.28 -3.89 -15.20
CA TYR A 369 22.76 -4.22 -13.87
C TYR A 369 21.51 -3.40 -13.55
N PHE A 370 21.62 -2.07 -13.67
CA PHE A 370 20.52 -1.15 -13.43
C PHE A 370 19.27 -1.52 -14.25
N PHE A 371 19.42 -1.81 -15.55
CA PHE A 371 18.29 -2.16 -16.40
C PHE A 371 17.68 -3.52 -16.04
N ASN A 372 18.50 -4.51 -15.71
CA ASN A 372 18.00 -5.79 -15.26
C ASN A 372 17.23 -5.65 -13.95
N ILE A 373 17.71 -4.84 -13.00
CA ILE A 373 16.97 -4.51 -11.78
C ILE A 373 15.63 -3.86 -12.12
N LYS A 374 15.59 -2.81 -12.94
CA LYS A 374 14.30 -2.19 -13.34
C LYS A 374 13.37 -3.14 -14.06
N SER A 375 13.90 -3.99 -14.93
CA SER A 375 13.12 -4.99 -15.69
C SER A 375 12.48 -6.03 -14.78
N VAL A 376 13.25 -6.55 -13.81
CA VAL A 376 12.79 -7.53 -12.83
C VAL A 376 11.63 -6.99 -11.99
N PHE A 377 11.69 -5.71 -11.63
CA PHE A 377 10.61 -5.05 -10.91
C PHE A 377 9.49 -4.54 -11.84
N ASN A 378 9.52 -4.73 -13.16
CA ASN A 378 8.46 -4.21 -14.04
C ASN A 378 7.18 -5.09 -14.09
N SER A 379 7.11 -6.16 -13.29
CA SER A 379 5.91 -6.97 -13.13
C SER A 379 5.07 -6.50 -11.94
N ASP A 380 3.75 -6.66 -12.03
CA ASP A 380 2.86 -6.49 -10.88
C ASP A 380 2.71 -7.77 -10.05
N ASP A 381 3.17 -8.92 -10.57
CA ASP A 381 3.07 -10.22 -9.93
C ASP A 381 4.31 -10.49 -9.07
N ILE A 382 4.08 -10.83 -7.79
CA ILE A 382 5.16 -10.99 -6.82
C ILE A 382 5.99 -12.26 -7.05
N ASP A 383 5.38 -13.32 -7.56
CA ASP A 383 6.07 -14.58 -7.88
C ASP A 383 6.93 -14.41 -9.14
N ASP A 384 6.48 -13.61 -10.11
CA ASP A 384 7.27 -13.23 -11.28
C ASP A 384 8.49 -12.38 -10.90
N ILE A 385 8.30 -11.37 -10.04
CA ILE A 385 9.41 -10.56 -9.51
C ILE A 385 10.41 -11.49 -8.82
N TYR A 386 9.96 -12.32 -7.88
CA TYR A 386 10.83 -13.24 -7.16
C TYR A 386 11.61 -14.17 -8.11
N SER A 387 10.90 -14.83 -9.04
CA SER A 387 11.50 -15.76 -10.00
C SER A 387 12.51 -15.08 -10.92
N SER A 388 12.28 -13.81 -11.26
CA SER A 388 13.20 -13.02 -12.08
C SER A 388 14.42 -12.59 -11.28
N ILE A 389 14.28 -12.22 -10.00
CA ILE A 389 15.41 -11.97 -9.10
C ILE A 389 16.30 -13.20 -8.97
N MET A 390 15.70 -14.39 -8.79
CA MET A 390 16.46 -15.64 -8.67
C MET A 390 17.32 -15.95 -9.91
N LYS A 391 16.98 -15.39 -11.08
CA LYS A 391 17.72 -15.57 -12.34
C LYS A 391 18.74 -14.45 -12.59
N LEU A 392 18.71 -13.35 -11.83
CA LEU A 392 19.62 -12.21 -12.01
C LEU A 392 21.08 -12.62 -11.97
N SER A 393 21.46 -13.39 -10.94
CA SER A 393 22.86 -13.79 -10.73
C SER A 393 23.44 -14.53 -11.94
N THR A 394 22.69 -15.48 -12.50
CA THR A 394 23.11 -16.22 -13.70
C THR A 394 23.16 -15.31 -14.92
N SER A 395 22.15 -14.46 -15.12
CA SER A 395 22.09 -13.56 -16.29
C SER A 395 23.18 -12.50 -16.29
N PHE A 396 23.62 -12.06 -15.11
CA PHE A 396 24.55 -10.96 -14.96
C PHE A 396 26.01 -11.40 -14.84
N SER A 397 26.27 -12.63 -14.37
CA SER A 397 27.64 -13.15 -14.21
C SER A 397 28.44 -13.12 -15.51
N THR A 398 27.82 -13.41 -16.66
CA THR A 398 28.51 -13.38 -17.97
C THR A 398 29.12 -12.02 -18.32
N TYR A 399 28.48 -10.92 -17.92
CA TYR A 399 28.97 -9.57 -18.21
C TYR A 399 30.19 -9.20 -17.35
N MET A 400 30.15 -9.60 -16.08
CA MET A 400 31.26 -9.37 -15.14
C MET A 400 32.46 -10.24 -15.50
N GLU A 401 32.24 -11.54 -15.73
CA GLU A 401 33.29 -12.50 -16.12
C GLU A 401 34.00 -12.07 -17.41
N GLY A 402 33.25 -11.59 -18.41
CA GLY A 402 33.85 -11.12 -19.66
C GLY A 402 34.76 -9.90 -19.49
N LEU A 403 34.48 -9.00 -18.55
CA LEU A 403 35.36 -7.86 -18.26
C LEU A 403 36.55 -8.30 -17.39
N GLU A 404 36.33 -9.18 -16.43
CA GLU A 404 37.37 -9.78 -15.59
C GLU A 404 38.43 -10.50 -16.45
N ASP A 405 37.98 -11.34 -17.39
CA ASP A 405 38.86 -12.02 -18.35
C ASP A 405 39.71 -11.04 -19.16
N ARG A 406 39.10 -9.97 -19.68
CA ARG A 406 39.82 -8.92 -20.45
C ARG A 406 40.90 -8.24 -19.60
N ILE A 407 40.61 -7.94 -18.34
CA ILE A 407 41.59 -7.38 -17.41
C ILE A 407 42.73 -8.38 -17.19
N TRP A 408 42.40 -9.64 -16.94
CA TRP A 408 43.39 -10.69 -16.70
C TRP A 408 44.33 -10.90 -17.89
N TYR A 409 43.78 -11.01 -19.12
CA TYR A 409 44.58 -11.16 -20.33
C TYR A 409 45.51 -9.95 -20.56
N PHE A 410 45.02 -8.73 -20.32
CA PHE A 410 45.86 -7.53 -20.42
C PHE A 410 47.03 -7.57 -19.43
N LEU A 411 46.77 -7.93 -18.17
CA LEU A 411 47.83 -8.02 -17.15
C LEU A 411 48.85 -9.10 -17.49
N LYS A 412 48.41 -10.24 -18.03
CA LYS A 412 49.28 -11.31 -18.52
C LYS A 412 50.15 -10.86 -19.68
N ASP A 413 49.58 -10.17 -20.68
CA ASP A 413 50.33 -9.64 -21.83
C ASP A 413 51.35 -8.57 -21.42
N MET A 414 51.04 -7.81 -20.37
CA MET A 414 51.95 -6.86 -19.75
C MET A 414 52.99 -7.50 -18.83
N GLY A 415 52.94 -8.83 -18.62
CA GLY A 415 53.89 -9.56 -17.77
C GLY A 415 53.78 -9.25 -16.28
N ILE A 416 52.57 -8.91 -15.81
CA ILE A 416 52.30 -8.63 -14.39
C ILE A 416 51.89 -9.90 -13.63
N VAL A 417 51.10 -10.77 -14.29
CA VAL A 417 50.55 -12.02 -13.73
C VAL A 417 51.11 -13.23 -14.47
#